data_AF-A0A7X1PAS3-F1
#
_entry.id   AF-A0A7X1PAS3-F1
#
_cell.length_a   1.000
_cell.length_b   1.000
_cell.length_c   1.000
_cell.angle_alpha   90.00
_cell.angle_beta   90.00
_cell.angle_gamma   90.00
#
_symmetry.space_group_name_H-M   'P 1'
#
loop_
_entity.id
_entity.type
_entity.pdbx_description
1 polymer ?
#
loop_
_entity_poly.entity_id
_entity_poly.type
_entity_poly.pdbx_seq_one_letter_code
_entity_poly.pdbx_strand_id
1 'polypeptide(L)'
;MASNTMLQGWIAEYPSGRYAKAHHHAAGAVLVCMRGKGYSITWPMDECGINPWKDGHGDLVRMQEYGPGGMISAAPGPADWYHQHFAYGKDPFRVFNYTGPMPGNPAASPGGGAGDGGGEGELRIQHADITDGGHALPYYMEDPHIREHFEMKLKEEGAVSTMPPEVYTKEGSNVKVMTD
;
A
#
# COMPACT_ATOMS: atom_id res chain seq x y z
N MET A 1 -20.31 -10.61 -28.86
CA MET A 1 -21.01 -10.42 -27.58
C MET A 1 -20.18 -9.45 -26.76
N ALA A 2 -20.70 -8.26 -26.48
CA ALA A 2 -20.08 -7.39 -25.47
C ALA A 2 -20.54 -7.94 -24.11
N SER A 3 -19.71 -8.75 -23.47
CA SER A 3 -19.91 -9.04 -22.05
C SER A 3 -19.53 -7.79 -21.27
N ASN A 4 -20.50 -7.14 -20.65
CA ASN A 4 -20.21 -6.10 -19.66
C ASN A 4 -19.61 -6.79 -18.43
N THR A 5 -18.30 -6.79 -18.33
CA THR A 5 -17.60 -7.15 -17.11
C THR A 5 -17.63 -5.91 -16.21
N MET A 6 -18.30 -6.00 -15.06
CA MET A 6 -18.34 -4.90 -14.09
C MET A 6 -16.93 -4.64 -13.56
N LEU A 7 -16.41 -3.44 -13.77
CA LEU A 7 -15.21 -2.96 -13.07
C LEU A 7 -15.68 -2.30 -11.78
N GLN A 8 -15.17 -2.75 -10.63
CA GLN A 8 -15.34 -2.02 -9.39
C GLN A 8 -14.15 -1.10 -9.15
N GLY A 9 -14.43 0.12 -8.74
CA GLY A 9 -13.39 1.05 -8.32
C GLY A 9 -13.88 2.07 -7.30
N TRP A 10 -12.93 2.74 -6.66
CA TRP A 10 -13.14 3.82 -5.72
C TRP A 10 -12.03 4.87 -5.89
N ILE A 11 -12.27 6.06 -5.38
CA ILE A 11 -11.25 7.10 -5.28
C ILE A 11 -10.72 7.08 -3.85
N ALA A 12 -9.40 6.97 -3.70
CA ALA A 12 -8.72 7.14 -2.43
C ALA A 12 -7.89 8.43 -2.46
N GLU A 13 -7.80 9.09 -1.31
CA GLU A 13 -6.95 10.25 -1.09
C GLU A 13 -6.02 9.97 0.08
N TYR A 14 -4.75 10.28 -0.12
CA TYR A 14 -3.71 10.22 0.88
C TYR A 14 -3.35 11.66 1.26
N PRO A 15 -3.44 12.04 2.54
CA PRO A 15 -2.95 13.32 3.00
C PRO A 15 -1.48 13.51 2.62
N SER A 16 -1.12 14.74 2.27
CA SER A 16 0.27 15.11 1.99
C SER A 16 1.18 14.75 3.16
N GLY A 17 2.32 14.10 2.89
CA GLY A 17 3.26 13.72 3.95
C GLY A 17 2.91 12.43 4.69
N ARG A 18 2.07 11.57 4.10
CA ARG A 18 1.72 10.25 4.67
C ARG A 18 1.89 9.10 3.67
N TYR A 19 1.98 7.88 4.18
CA TYR A 19 2.04 6.65 3.38
C TYR A 19 1.36 5.49 4.09
N ALA A 20 0.90 4.51 3.30
CA ALA A 20 0.20 3.34 3.82
C ALA A 20 1.19 2.30 4.36
N LYS A 21 0.76 1.53 5.38
CA LYS A 21 1.45 0.33 5.85
C LYS A 21 1.80 -0.59 4.68
N ALA A 22 2.96 -1.23 4.74
CA ALA A 22 3.28 -2.31 3.82
C ALA A 22 2.28 -3.44 3.98
N HIS A 23 1.76 -3.97 2.90
CA HIS A 23 0.85 -5.10 2.92
C HIS A 23 1.01 -5.94 1.66
N HIS A 24 0.47 -7.15 1.68
CA HIS A 24 0.46 -8.02 0.51
C HIS A 24 -0.94 -8.61 0.28
N HIS A 25 -1.23 -8.85 -0.99
CA HIS A 25 -2.44 -9.51 -1.45
C HIS A 25 -2.22 -10.05 -2.87
N ALA A 26 -3.16 -10.88 -3.33
CA ALA A 26 -3.13 -11.37 -4.69
C ALA A 26 -3.22 -10.24 -5.73
N ALA A 27 -2.63 -10.46 -6.92
CA ALA A 27 -2.54 -9.44 -7.97
C ALA A 27 -3.91 -9.09 -8.56
N GLY A 28 -4.20 -7.81 -8.85
CA GLY A 28 -5.44 -7.47 -9.56
C GLY A 28 -5.98 -6.06 -9.36
N ALA A 29 -5.43 -5.30 -8.41
CA ALA A 29 -5.72 -3.89 -8.24
C ALA A 29 -4.76 -3.02 -9.07
N VAL A 30 -5.31 -1.98 -9.71
CA VAL A 30 -4.57 -0.98 -10.47
C VAL A 30 -4.96 0.41 -9.98
N LEU A 31 -3.95 1.24 -9.73
CA LEU A 31 -4.13 2.63 -9.32
C LEU A 31 -3.80 3.55 -10.49
N VAL A 32 -4.72 4.46 -10.79
CA VAL A 32 -4.51 5.57 -11.71
C VAL A 32 -4.38 6.84 -10.89
N CYS A 33 -3.24 7.53 -11.00
CA CYS A 33 -3.04 8.79 -10.31
C CYS A 33 -3.90 9.89 -10.94
N MET A 34 -4.75 10.50 -10.14
CA MET A 34 -5.66 11.57 -10.54
C MET A 34 -5.07 12.94 -10.20
N ARG A 35 -4.36 13.05 -9.08
CA ARG A 35 -3.75 14.30 -8.58
C ARG A 35 -2.59 13.99 -7.63
N GLY A 36 -1.65 14.92 -7.54
CA GLY A 36 -0.57 14.90 -6.56
C GLY A 36 0.63 14.08 -7.06
N LYS A 37 1.53 13.77 -6.12
CA LYS A 37 2.75 13.02 -6.38
C LYS A 37 2.79 11.78 -5.51
N GLY A 38 2.79 10.61 -6.17
CA GLY A 38 2.84 9.32 -5.51
C GLY A 38 4.07 8.53 -5.92
N TYR A 39 4.52 7.62 -5.05
CA TYR A 39 5.39 6.53 -5.45
C TYR A 39 5.05 5.26 -4.67
N SER A 40 5.53 4.12 -5.15
CA SER A 40 5.43 2.85 -4.45
C SER A 40 6.80 2.33 -4.06
N ILE A 41 6.83 1.52 -3.00
CA ILE A 41 7.95 0.65 -2.65
C ILE A 41 7.42 -0.76 -2.57
N THR A 42 8.06 -1.70 -3.27
CA THR A 42 7.59 -3.09 -3.38
C THR A 42 8.72 -4.10 -3.36
N TRP A 43 8.51 -5.27 -2.74
CA TRP A 43 9.51 -6.34 -2.67
C TRP A 43 8.89 -7.75 -2.48
N PRO A 44 9.60 -8.82 -2.91
CA PRO A 44 9.16 -10.19 -2.68
C PRO A 44 9.21 -10.56 -1.21
N MET A 45 8.05 -10.87 -0.62
CA MET A 45 7.93 -11.24 0.80
C MET A 45 8.72 -12.51 1.14
N ASP A 46 8.56 -13.57 0.34
CA ASP A 46 9.16 -14.88 0.62
C ASP A 46 10.70 -14.87 0.54
N GLU A 47 11.28 -13.93 -0.20
CA GLU A 47 12.73 -13.80 -0.35
C GLU A 47 13.33 -12.78 0.61
N CYS A 48 12.64 -11.67 0.90
CA CYS A 48 13.22 -10.55 1.64
C CYS A 48 12.68 -10.36 3.07
N GLY A 49 11.58 -11.04 3.42
CA GLY A 49 10.91 -10.87 4.70
C GLY A 49 10.39 -9.45 4.96
N ILE A 50 10.40 -9.06 6.24
CA ILE A 50 9.85 -7.79 6.73
C ILE A 50 10.82 -6.62 6.48
N ASN A 51 12.13 -6.86 6.57
CA ASN A 51 13.16 -5.81 6.56
C ASN A 51 14.13 -5.97 5.38
N PRO A 52 13.69 -5.72 4.13
CA PRO A 52 14.48 -6.06 2.95
C PRO A 52 15.85 -5.37 2.90
N TRP A 53 16.02 -4.15 3.39
CA TRP A 53 17.34 -3.50 3.39
C TRP A 53 18.21 -4.00 4.53
N LYS A 54 17.65 -4.10 5.73
CA LYS A 54 18.36 -4.61 6.90
C LYS A 54 18.87 -6.04 6.69
N ASP A 55 18.09 -6.86 6.01
CA ASP A 55 18.37 -8.27 5.77
C ASP A 55 19.22 -8.48 4.48
N GLY A 56 19.65 -7.40 3.81
CA GLY A 56 20.60 -7.46 2.70
C GLY A 56 19.97 -7.71 1.32
N HIS A 57 18.66 -7.59 1.20
CA HIS A 57 17.86 -7.79 -0.01
C HIS A 57 17.40 -6.47 -0.67
N GLY A 58 18.08 -5.35 -0.36
CA GLY A 58 17.72 -4.03 -0.87
C GLY A 58 17.76 -3.93 -2.40
N ASP A 59 18.51 -4.79 -3.08
CA ASP A 59 18.60 -4.90 -4.54
C ASP A 59 17.35 -5.53 -5.18
N LEU A 60 16.54 -6.24 -4.42
CA LEU A 60 15.25 -6.79 -4.84
C LEU A 60 14.10 -5.80 -4.67
N VAL A 61 14.31 -4.73 -3.90
CA VAL A 61 13.31 -3.68 -3.73
C VAL A 61 13.15 -2.90 -5.04
N ARG A 62 11.90 -2.58 -5.38
CA ARG A 62 11.53 -1.76 -6.53
C ARG A 62 10.77 -0.54 -6.05
N MET A 63 11.13 0.60 -6.63
CA MET A 63 10.45 1.88 -6.38
C MET A 63 9.98 2.46 -7.69
N GLN A 64 8.74 2.93 -7.72
CA GLN A 64 8.13 3.48 -8.93
C GLN A 64 7.32 4.73 -8.59
N GLU A 65 7.72 5.86 -9.16
CA GLU A 65 6.96 7.10 -9.06
C GLU A 65 5.80 7.11 -10.07
N TYR A 66 4.70 7.77 -9.70
CA TYR A 66 3.57 7.99 -10.59
C TYR A 66 2.86 9.31 -10.27
N GLY A 67 2.83 10.18 -11.29
CA GLY A 67 2.11 11.46 -11.29
C GLY A 67 0.78 11.36 -12.05
N PRO A 68 0.04 12.48 -12.23
CA PRO A 68 -1.29 12.47 -12.83
C PRO A 68 -1.31 11.79 -14.22
N GLY A 69 -2.26 10.87 -14.41
CA GLY A 69 -2.38 10.01 -15.60
C GLY A 69 -1.48 8.77 -15.57
N GLY A 70 -0.50 8.70 -14.66
CA GLY A 70 0.32 7.52 -14.43
C GLY A 70 -0.50 6.38 -13.83
N MET A 71 -0.15 5.15 -14.22
CA MET A 71 -0.79 3.93 -13.74
C MET A 71 0.23 3.01 -13.11
N ILE A 72 -0.15 2.35 -12.02
CA ILE A 72 0.67 1.33 -11.36
C ILE A 72 -0.21 0.16 -10.91
N SER A 73 0.34 -1.05 -10.96
CA SER A 73 -0.26 -2.16 -10.20
C SER A 73 -0.15 -1.86 -8.70
N ALA A 74 -1.17 -2.17 -7.91
CA ALA A 74 -1.08 -2.03 -6.46
C ALA A 74 0.00 -2.97 -5.89
N ALA A 75 -0.01 -4.22 -6.36
CA ALA A 75 0.95 -5.27 -6.02
C ALA A 75 1.78 -5.66 -7.27
N PRO A 76 2.78 -4.86 -7.66
CA PRO A 76 3.70 -5.20 -8.75
C PRO A 76 4.58 -6.40 -8.35
N GLY A 77 4.64 -7.41 -9.21
CA GLY A 77 5.34 -8.68 -8.98
C GLY A 77 4.46 -9.88 -9.37
N PRO A 78 4.91 -11.13 -9.16
CA PRO A 78 3.97 -12.19 -8.85
C PRO A 78 3.16 -11.76 -7.61
N ALA A 79 1.91 -12.23 -7.50
CA ALA A 79 1.05 -11.96 -6.35
C ALA A 79 1.79 -12.05 -4.99
N ASP A 80 1.27 -11.37 -3.97
CA ASP A 80 1.76 -11.46 -2.59
C ASP A 80 3.14 -10.83 -2.32
N TRP A 81 3.54 -9.85 -3.13
CA TRP A 81 4.62 -8.93 -2.77
C TRP A 81 4.16 -7.89 -1.76
N TYR A 82 5.01 -7.59 -0.78
CA TYR A 82 4.81 -6.43 0.07
C TYR A 82 4.87 -5.17 -0.80
N HIS A 83 3.90 -4.28 -0.59
CA HIS A 83 3.82 -3.02 -1.31
C HIS A 83 3.26 -1.90 -0.43
N GLN A 84 3.66 -0.68 -0.76
CA GLN A 84 3.28 0.56 -0.08
C GLN A 84 3.05 1.66 -1.09
N HIS A 85 2.21 2.63 -0.72
CA HIS A 85 1.93 3.82 -1.53
C HIS A 85 2.17 5.07 -0.68
N PHE A 86 2.93 6.02 -1.23
CA PHE A 86 3.45 7.20 -0.52
C PHE A 86 2.98 8.49 -1.16
N ALA A 87 2.54 9.47 -0.36
CA ALA A 87 2.20 10.82 -0.80
C ALA A 87 3.33 11.79 -0.43
N TYR A 88 4.18 12.11 -1.40
CA TYR A 88 5.43 12.86 -1.15
C TYR A 88 5.42 14.32 -1.65
N GLY A 89 4.32 14.76 -2.28
CA GLY A 89 4.13 16.16 -2.69
C GLY A 89 3.64 17.06 -1.56
N LYS A 90 3.34 18.34 -1.89
CA LYS A 90 2.66 19.31 -1.00
C LYS A 90 1.13 19.24 -1.07
N ASP A 91 0.63 18.70 -2.18
CA ASP A 91 -0.79 18.46 -2.40
C ASP A 91 -1.16 17.03 -1.96
N PRO A 92 -2.42 16.79 -1.55
CA PRO A 92 -2.93 15.44 -1.38
C PRO A 92 -2.75 14.59 -2.64
N PHE A 93 -2.48 13.31 -2.42
CA PHE A 93 -2.29 12.34 -3.47
C PHE A 93 -3.58 11.55 -3.68
N ARG A 94 -4.20 11.70 -4.86
CA ARG A 94 -5.47 11.04 -5.21
C ARG A 94 -5.27 9.98 -6.27
N VAL A 95 -5.85 8.82 -6.03
CA VAL A 95 -5.85 7.69 -6.97
C VAL A 95 -7.27 7.19 -7.21
N PHE A 96 -7.57 6.88 -8.47
CA PHE A 96 -8.67 6.00 -8.81
C PHE A 96 -8.14 4.57 -8.78
N ASN A 97 -8.59 3.79 -7.82
CA ASN A 97 -8.25 2.38 -7.71
C ASN A 97 -9.37 1.56 -8.36
N TYR A 98 -9.02 0.66 -9.26
CA TYR A 98 -9.97 -0.27 -9.83
C TYR A 98 -9.42 -1.69 -9.81
N THR A 99 -10.36 -2.62 -9.72
CA THR A 99 -10.10 -4.05 -9.73
C THR A 99 -10.84 -4.68 -10.90
N GLY A 100 -10.43 -5.89 -11.29
CA GLY A 100 -11.16 -6.69 -12.27
C GLY A 100 -12.60 -7.03 -11.81
N PRO A 101 -13.29 -7.99 -12.46
CA PRO A 101 -14.68 -8.37 -12.13
C PRO A 101 -14.94 -8.79 -10.68
N MET A 102 -13.90 -8.99 -9.88
CA MET A 102 -13.97 -9.42 -8.49
C MET A 102 -13.50 -8.28 -7.57
N PRO A 103 -14.37 -7.80 -6.65
CA PRO A 103 -14.03 -6.83 -5.62
C PRO A 103 -12.74 -7.20 -4.87
N GLY A 104 -11.71 -6.36 -4.95
CA GLY A 104 -10.60 -6.34 -3.99
C GLY A 104 -9.66 -7.56 -3.94
N ASN A 105 -9.93 -8.67 -4.62
CA ASN A 105 -9.08 -9.87 -4.52
C ASN A 105 -9.47 -10.93 -5.59
N PRO A 106 -8.54 -11.47 -6.40
CA PRO A 106 -8.79 -12.67 -7.20
C PRO A 106 -9.15 -13.92 -6.38
N ALA A 107 -8.76 -13.98 -5.09
CA ALA A 107 -9.13 -15.06 -4.18
C ALA A 107 -10.62 -15.03 -3.79
N ALA A 108 -11.35 -13.93 -4.06
CA ALA A 108 -12.80 -13.86 -3.92
C ALA A 108 -13.56 -14.62 -5.02
N SER A 109 -12.86 -15.32 -5.93
CA SER A 109 -13.48 -16.22 -6.91
C SER A 109 -14.41 -17.23 -6.21
N PRO A 110 -15.53 -17.67 -6.82
CA PRO A 110 -16.49 -18.62 -6.22
C PRO A 110 -15.94 -20.02 -5.86
N GLY A 111 -14.62 -20.23 -5.98
CA GLY A 111 -13.89 -21.42 -5.56
C GLY A 111 -12.50 -21.11 -4.98
N GLY A 112 -12.21 -19.84 -4.66
CA GLY A 112 -11.01 -19.43 -3.94
C GLY A 112 -11.23 -19.60 -2.43
N GLY A 113 -10.32 -20.32 -1.78
CA GLY A 113 -10.43 -20.65 -0.36
C GLY A 113 -10.57 -19.42 0.54
N ALA A 114 -11.23 -19.64 1.67
CA ALA A 114 -11.48 -18.68 2.74
C ALA A 114 -10.28 -17.75 3.01
N GLY A 115 -10.47 -16.44 2.87
CA GLY A 115 -9.38 -15.50 3.14
C GLY A 115 -9.74 -14.03 3.36
N ASP A 116 -10.92 -13.52 2.96
CA ASP A 116 -11.15 -12.06 3.03
C ASP A 116 -12.54 -11.63 3.55
N GLY A 117 -13.27 -12.54 4.18
CA GLY A 117 -14.61 -12.34 4.70
C GLY A 117 -14.72 -11.43 5.93
N GLY A 118 -14.07 -10.26 5.92
CA GLY A 118 -14.33 -9.22 6.90
C GLY A 118 -15.75 -8.67 6.69
N GLY A 119 -16.58 -8.72 7.73
CA GLY A 119 -17.89 -8.09 7.74
C GLY A 119 -17.81 -6.56 7.56
N GLU A 120 -18.96 -5.90 7.37
CA GLU A 120 -19.01 -4.43 7.36
C GLU A 120 -18.39 -3.87 8.66
N GLY A 121 -17.32 -3.10 8.53
CA GLY A 121 -16.59 -2.52 9.66
C GLY A 121 -15.39 -3.34 10.15
N GLU A 122 -15.15 -4.54 9.62
CA GLU A 122 -13.96 -5.33 9.92
C GLU A 122 -12.82 -4.99 8.94
N LEU A 123 -11.59 -4.97 9.45
CA LEU A 123 -10.42 -4.85 8.58
C LEU A 123 -10.31 -6.13 7.75
N ARG A 124 -10.26 -5.96 6.42
CA ARG A 124 -9.86 -7.05 5.52
C ARG A 124 -8.48 -7.55 5.93
N ILE A 125 -8.21 -8.85 5.75
CA ILE A 125 -6.93 -9.47 6.14
C ILE A 125 -5.72 -8.70 5.61
N GLN A 126 -5.83 -8.16 4.39
CA GLN A 126 -4.81 -7.35 3.73
C GLN A 126 -4.48 -6.02 4.44
N HIS A 127 -5.37 -5.49 5.28
CA HIS A 127 -5.17 -4.25 6.03
C HIS A 127 -5.07 -4.49 7.54
N ALA A 128 -5.28 -5.72 8.00
CA ALA A 128 -5.06 -6.11 9.39
C ALA A 128 -3.56 -6.36 9.61
N ASP A 129 -3.06 -6.07 10.81
CA ASP A 129 -1.65 -6.21 11.12
C ASP A 129 -1.25 -7.70 11.21
N ILE A 130 -0.02 -8.04 10.82
CA ILE A 130 0.52 -9.39 10.92
C ILE A 130 0.53 -9.93 12.36
N THR A 131 0.55 -9.04 13.35
CA THR A 131 0.44 -9.40 14.77
C THR A 131 -0.93 -9.92 15.15
N ASP A 132 -1.95 -9.59 14.36
CA ASP A 132 -3.34 -9.98 14.55
C ASP A 132 -3.79 -11.03 13.51
N GLY A 133 -2.82 -11.65 12.82
CA GLY A 133 -3.07 -12.65 11.77
C GLY A 133 -3.42 -12.06 10.41
N GLY A 134 -3.22 -10.76 10.21
CA GLY A 134 -3.36 -10.08 8.92
C GLY A 134 -2.10 -10.11 8.07
N HIS A 135 -2.08 -9.28 7.01
CA HIS A 135 -0.99 -9.21 6.04
C HIS A 135 -0.28 -7.85 6.02
N ALA A 136 -0.71 -6.87 6.83
CA ALA A 136 -0.09 -5.56 6.90
C ALA A 136 1.04 -5.53 7.95
N LEU A 137 2.16 -4.91 7.63
CA LEU A 137 3.23 -4.63 8.57
C LEU A 137 2.86 -3.37 9.38
N PRO A 138 2.80 -3.45 10.72
CA PRO A 138 2.75 -2.25 11.54
C PRO A 138 3.96 -1.35 11.24
N TYR A 139 3.78 -0.01 11.24
CA TYR A 139 4.87 0.92 10.93
C TYR A 139 6.09 0.75 11.85
N TYR A 140 5.90 0.38 13.12
CA TYR A 140 7.01 0.14 14.05
C TYR A 140 7.83 -1.14 13.72
N MET A 141 7.33 -2.00 12.83
CA MET A 141 8.02 -3.21 12.36
C MET A 141 8.63 -3.04 10.97
N GLU A 142 8.34 -1.95 10.26
CA GLU A 142 8.84 -1.74 8.91
C GLU A 142 10.37 -1.53 8.89
N ASP A 143 10.99 -1.80 7.75
CA ASP A 143 12.41 -1.47 7.56
C ASP A 143 12.64 0.04 7.75
N PRO A 144 13.56 0.47 8.64
CA PRO A 144 13.81 1.89 8.88
C PRO A 144 14.13 2.70 7.61
N HIS A 145 14.70 2.04 6.59
CA HIS A 145 15.02 2.70 5.32
C HIS A 145 13.79 3.23 4.58
N ILE A 146 12.61 2.64 4.81
CA ILE A 146 11.33 3.10 4.23
C ILE A 146 11.04 4.54 4.67
N ARG A 147 11.10 4.78 5.99
CA ARG A 147 10.86 6.09 6.58
C ARG A 147 11.94 7.09 6.15
N GLU A 148 13.21 6.69 6.19
CA GLU A 148 14.33 7.53 5.76
C GLU A 148 14.17 7.99 4.31
N HIS A 149 13.82 7.06 3.42
CA HIS A 149 13.59 7.37 2.00
C HIS A 149 12.39 8.30 1.82
N PHE A 150 11.31 8.09 2.57
CA PHE A 150 10.13 8.96 2.51
C PHE A 150 10.44 10.40 2.95
N GLU A 151 11.16 10.56 4.06
CA GLU A 151 11.60 11.88 4.55
C GLU A 151 12.54 12.56 3.54
N MET A 152 13.40 11.81 2.86
CA MET A 152 14.24 12.32 1.77
C MET A 152 13.39 12.82 0.58
N LYS A 153 12.44 12.03 0.08
CA LYS A 153 11.55 12.42 -1.03
C LYS A 153 10.71 13.65 -0.70
N LEU A 154 10.19 13.74 0.53
CA LEU A 154 9.47 14.92 0.99
C LEU A 154 10.36 16.17 0.98
N LYS A 155 11.61 16.04 1.45
CA LYS A 155 12.57 17.15 1.48
C LYS A 155 12.91 17.64 0.07
N GLU A 156 13.08 16.74 -0.90
CA GLU A 156 13.29 17.10 -2.32
C GLU A 156 12.15 17.97 -2.88
N GLU A 157 10.92 17.71 -2.44
CA GLU A 157 9.72 18.45 -2.83
C GLU A 157 9.45 19.70 -1.97
N GLY A 158 10.27 19.92 -0.94
CA GLY A 158 10.05 20.97 0.06
C GLY A 158 8.78 20.75 0.89
N ALA A 159 8.37 19.50 1.07
CA ALA A 159 7.31 19.04 1.96
C ALA A 159 7.91 18.46 3.26
N VAL A 160 7.05 18.11 4.22
CA VAL A 160 7.43 17.50 5.49
C VAL A 160 6.55 16.29 5.78
N SER A 161 7.06 15.36 6.59
CA SER A 161 6.26 14.22 7.04
C SER A 161 5.17 14.71 7.98
N THR A 162 3.96 14.22 7.77
CA THR A 162 2.80 14.41 8.66
C THR A 162 2.36 13.09 9.29
N MET A 163 3.23 12.08 9.25
CA MET A 163 3.07 10.83 9.99
C MET A 163 3.12 11.12 11.50
N PRO A 164 2.14 10.66 12.29
CA PRO A 164 2.20 10.78 13.74
C PRO A 164 3.41 9.98 14.27
N PRO A 165 4.33 10.59 15.04
CA PRO A 165 5.58 9.92 15.44
C PRO A 165 5.36 8.64 16.25
N GLU A 166 4.25 8.53 16.97
CA GLU A 166 3.88 7.37 17.78
C GLU A 166 3.58 6.12 16.95
N VAL A 167 3.25 6.23 15.66
CA VAL A 167 2.99 5.06 14.80
C VAL A 167 4.22 4.16 14.67
N TYR A 168 5.40 4.73 14.88
CA TYR A 168 6.69 4.05 14.87
C TYR A 168 7.03 3.37 16.21
N THR A 169 6.09 3.35 17.15
CA THR A 169 6.20 2.58 18.39
C THR A 169 5.09 1.53 18.47
N LYS A 170 5.31 0.49 19.29
CA LYS A 170 4.31 -0.57 19.46
C LYS A 170 3.01 -0.02 20.06
N GLU A 171 3.12 0.98 20.93
CA GLU A 171 2.00 1.63 21.61
C GLU A 171 1.12 2.43 20.62
N GLY A 172 1.69 3.01 19.57
CA GLY A 172 0.95 3.74 18.54
C GLY A 172 0.48 2.90 17.36
N SER A 173 0.56 1.56 17.44
CA SER A 173 0.13 0.62 16.38
C SER A 173 -1.32 0.84 15.88
N ASN A 174 -2.20 1.32 16.77
CA ASN A 174 -3.62 1.56 16.50
C ASN A 174 -3.94 2.99 16.01
N VAL A 175 -2.94 3.85 15.84
CA VAL A 175 -3.15 5.22 15.37
C VAL A 175 -3.57 5.22 13.91
N LYS A 176 -4.66 5.94 13.61
CA LYS A 176 -5.16 6.10 12.24
C LYS A 176 -4.32 7.12 11.49
N VAL A 177 -3.63 6.66 10.44
CA VAL A 177 -2.74 7.51 9.63
C VAL A 177 -3.45 8.12 8.43
N MET A 178 -4.48 7.49 7.88
CA MET A 178 -5.12 7.92 6.62
C MET A 178 -6.40 8.75 6.82
N THR A 179 -6.47 9.53 7.90
CA THR A 179 -7.63 10.38 8.22
C THR A 179 -7.21 11.84 8.34
N ASP A 180 -8.01 12.77 7.82
CA ASP A 180 -7.75 14.21 7.94
C ASP A 180 -7.58 14.69 9.38
#